data_AF-X0T1H0-F1
#
_entry.id   AF-X0T1H0-F1
#
_cell.length_a   1.000
_cell.length_b   1.000
_cell.length_c   1.000
_cell.angle_alpha   90.00
_cell.angle_beta   90.00
_cell.angle_gamma   90.00
#
_symmetry.space_group_name_H-M   'P 1'
#
loop_
_entity.id
_entity.type
_entity.pdbx_description
1 polymer ?
#
loop_
_entity_poly.entity_id
_entity_poly.type
_entity_poly.pdbx_seq_one_letter_code
_entity_poly.pdbx_strand_id
1 'polypeptide(L)' 'MATLARLYPILKQLGLDDSNANEFVDVIEQSLKEGLATKEDLKDLEIRLVKWIIGLMIAQTSITIALLKLF' A
#
# COMPACT_ATOMS: atom_id res chain seq x y z
N MET A 1 -1.50 9.72 -16.95
CA MET A 1 -0.71 10.42 -18.00
C MET A 1 -1.02 11.90 -18.12
N ALA A 2 -2.28 12.33 -18.24
CA ALA A 2 -2.63 13.75 -18.42
C ALA A 2 -2.15 14.70 -17.30
N THR A 3 -2.04 14.22 -16.06
CA THR A 3 -1.60 15.02 -14.90
C THR A 3 -0.08 15.25 -14.86
N LEU A 4 0.72 14.22 -15.18
CA LEU A 4 2.19 14.32 -15.29
C LEU A 4 2.61 15.27 -16.42
N ALA A 5 1.91 15.22 -17.56
CA ALA A 5 2.13 16.12 -18.69
C ALA A 5 1.87 17.61 -18.36
N ARG A 6 1.04 17.89 -17.34
CA ARG A 6 0.81 19.25 -16.83
C ARG A 6 1.80 19.67 -15.74
N LEU A 7 2.51 18.72 -15.13
CA LEU A 7 3.46 18.99 -14.05
C LEU A 7 4.74 19.63 -14.58
N TYR A 8 5.26 19.13 -15.71
CA TYR A 8 6.46 19.67 -16.37
C TYR A 8 6.43 21.20 -16.60
N PRO A 9 5.40 21.78 -17.26
CA PRO A 9 5.35 23.23 -17.46
C PRO A 9 5.18 24.03 -16.16
N ILE A 10 4.61 23.45 -15.09
CA ILE A 10 4.49 24.10 -13.77
C ILE A 10 5.86 24.17 -13.10
N LEU A 11 6.64 23.08 -13.15
CA LEU A 11 8.00 23.05 -12.60
C LEU A 11 8.92 24.06 -13.29
N LYS A 12 8.77 24.18 -14.62
CA LYS A 12 9.41 25.25 -15.40
C LYS A 12 9.02 26.66 -14.95
N GLN A 13 7.73 26.90 -14.71
CA GLN A 13 7.24 28.19 -14.22
C GLN A 13 7.76 28.54 -12.81
N LEU A 14 8.07 27.53 -12.01
CA LEU A 14 8.69 27.68 -10.70
C LEU A 14 10.21 27.91 -10.77
N GLY A 15 10.79 27.98 -11.96
CA GLY A 15 12.21 28.28 -12.18
C GLY A 15 13.13 27.07 -12.14
N LEU A 16 12.60 25.84 -12.18
CA LEU A 16 13.43 24.64 -12.36
C LEU A 16 13.96 24.58 -13.79
N ASP A 17 15.22 24.17 -13.93
CA ASP A 17 15.79 23.83 -15.23
C ASP A 17 15.18 22.53 -15.81
N ASP A 18 15.39 22.28 -17.11
CA ASP A 18 14.83 21.11 -17.80
C ASP A 18 15.27 19.78 -17.15
N SER A 19 16.50 19.73 -16.63
CA SER A 19 17.08 18.53 -16.03
C SER A 19 16.34 18.17 -14.75
N ASN A 20 16.21 19.12 -13.82
CA ASN A 20 15.56 18.92 -12.54
C ASN A 20 14.04 18.74 -12.70
N ALA A 21 13.42 19.41 -13.68
CA ALA A 21 12.00 19.23 -13.98
C ALA A 21 11.68 17.82 -14.51
N ASN A 22 12.52 17.26 -15.38
CA ASN A 22 12.37 15.88 -15.85
C ASN A 22 12.61 14.87 -14.72
N GLU A 23 13.66 15.05 -13.93
CA GLU A 23 13.96 14.15 -12.81
C GLU A 23 12.81 14.10 -11.80
N PHE A 24 12.18 15.25 -11.52
CA PHE A 24 11.01 15.32 -10.64
C PHE A 24 9.78 14.60 -11.21
N VAL A 25 9.55 14.73 -12.52
CA VAL A 25 8.47 14.02 -13.22
C VAL A 25 8.71 12.51 -13.18
N ASP A 26 9.95 12.07 -13.42
CA ASP A 26 10.34 10.66 -13.39
C ASP A 26 10.18 10.05 -12.00
N VAL A 27 10.57 10.76 -10.93
CA VAL A 27 10.38 10.31 -9.53
C VAL A 27 8.90 10.16 -9.18
N ILE A 28 8.04 11.09 -9.63
CA ILE A 28 6.59 11.01 -9.41
C ILE A 28 5.98 9.86 -10.22
N GLU A 29 6.42 9.66 -11.46
CA GLU A 29 5.99 8.53 -12.30
C GLU A 29 6.41 7.19 -11.70
N GLN A 30 7.65 7.10 -11.20
CA GLN A 30 8.17 5.92 -10.52
C GLN A 30 7.39 5.66 -9.23
N SER A 31 7.11 6.68 -8.42
CA SER A 31 6.30 6.55 -7.20
C SER A 31 4.86 6.12 -7.49
N LEU A 32 4.30 6.52 -8.64
CA LEU A 32 3.00 6.05 -9.12
C LEU A 32 3.06 4.59 -9.62
N LYS A 33 4.15 4.19 -10.28
CA LYS A 33 4.39 2.82 -10.77
C LYS A 33 4.72 1.83 -9.66
N GLU A 34 5.45 2.27 -8.64
CA GLU A 34 5.80 1.48 -7.45
C GLU A 34 4.60 1.22 -6.53
N GLY A 35 3.42 1.76 -6.87
CA GLY A 35 2.18 1.43 -6.22
C GLY A 35 2.12 2.01 -4.82
N LEU A 36 1.70 3.28 -4.72
CA LEU A 36 1.06 3.75 -3.50
C LEU A 36 -0.01 2.71 -3.13
N ALA A 37 0.15 2.04 -1.98
CA ALA A 37 -0.72 0.95 -1.54
C ALA A 37 -2.17 1.29 -1.87
N THR A 38 -2.73 0.59 -2.86
CA THR A 38 -4.02 0.96 -3.40
C THR A 38 -5.09 0.61 -2.37
N LYS A 39 -6.27 1.21 -2.51
CA LYS A 39 -7.43 0.80 -1.68
C LYS A 39 -7.74 -0.70 -1.84
N GLU A 40 -7.40 -1.28 -2.99
CA GLU A 40 -7.53 -2.71 -3.26
C GLU A 40 -6.49 -3.52 -2.48
N ASP A 41 -5.21 -3.11 -2.48
CA ASP A 41 -4.16 -3.76 -1.69
C ASP A 41 -4.46 -3.74 -0.19
N LEU A 42 -5.04 -2.63 0.30
CA LEU A 42 -5.50 -2.50 1.68
C LEU A 42 -6.67 -3.45 1.99
N LYS A 43 -7.62 -3.60 1.07
CA LYS A 43 -8.76 -4.51 1.21
C LYS A 43 -8.32 -5.97 1.19
N ASP A 44 -7.36 -6.32 0.34
CA ASP A 44 -6.78 -7.66 0.29
C ASP A 44 -5.96 -7.98 1.54
N LEU A 45 -5.25 -6.98 2.09
CA LEU A 45 -4.59 -7.11 3.38
C LEU A 45 -5.61 -7.30 4.51
N GLU A 46 -6.69 -6.53 4.56
CA GLU A 46 -7.76 -6.64 5.55
C GLU A 46 -8.39 -8.04 5.52
N ILE A 47 -8.74 -8.56 4.34
CA ILE A 47 -9.30 -9.91 4.18
C ILE A 47 -8.32 -10.98 4.68
N ARG A 48 -7.03 -10.84 4.36
CA ARG A 48 -5.99 -11.78 4.85
C ARG A 48 -5.89 -11.74 6.37
N LEU A 49 -5.87 -10.56 6.97
CA LEU A 49 -5.81 -10.39 8.43
C LEU A 49 -7.02 -11.03 9.12
N VAL A 50 -8.23 -10.81 8.60
CA VAL A 50 -9.45 -11.43 9.14
C VAL A 50 -9.37 -12.96 9.11
N LYS A 51 -8.90 -13.55 8.00
CA LYS A 51 -8.72 -15.01 7.89
C LYS A 51 -7.74 -15.54 8.94
N TRP A 52 -6.62 -14.85 9.15
CA TRP A 52 -5.63 -15.24 10.17
C TRP A 52 -6.19 -15.14 11.59
N ILE A 53 -6.90 -14.05 11.91
CA ILE A 53 -7.51 -13.86 13.24
C ILE A 53 -8.53 -14.96 13.53
N ILE A 54 -9.38 -15.31 12.56
CA ILE A 54 -10.35 -16.41 12.71
C ILE A 54 -9.62 -17.74 12.95
N GLY A 55 -8.57 -18.03 12.18
CA GLY A 55 -7.76 -19.24 12.36
C GLY A 55 -7.12 -19.33 13.76
N LEU A 56 -6.58 -18.21 14.25
CA LEU A 56 -6.01 -18.10 15.60
C LEU A 56 -7.07 -18.31 16.69
N MET A 57 -8.26 -17.73 16.54
CA MET A 57 -9.37 -17.89 17.50
C MET A 57 -9.82 -19.35 17.61
N ILE A 58 -9.91 -20.07 16.49
CA ILE A 58 -10.25 -21.50 16.46
C ILE A 58 -9.16 -22.29 17.20
N ALA A 59 -7.89 -22.06 16.88
CA ALA A 59 -6.77 -22.74 17.54
C ALA A 59 -6.77 -22.51 19.05
N GLN A 60 -6.95 -21.26 19.50
CA GLN A 60 -7.03 -20.92 20.92
C GLN A 60 -8.21 -21.60 21.61
N THR A 61 -9.36 -21.69 20.94
CA THR A 61 -10.55 -22.37 21.47
C THR A 61 -10.28 -23.87 21.64
N SER A 62 -9.63 -24.51 20.66
CA SER A 62 -9.25 -25.92 20.75
C SER A 62 -8.28 -26.18 21.90
N ILE A 63 -7.28 -25.30 22.08
CA ILE A 63 -6.32 -25.39 23.20
C ILE A 63 -7.05 -25.23 24.54
N THR A 64 -7.94 -24.24 24.65
CA THR A 64 -8.73 -24.01 25.88
C THR A 64 -9.57 -25.24 26.23
N ILE A 65 -10.26 -25.84 25.25
CA ILE A 65 -11.06 -27.05 25.47
C ILE A 65 -10.18 -28.24 25.88
N ALA A 66 -9.02 -28.40 25.23
CA ALA A 66 -8.09 -29.46 25.58
C ALA A 66 -7.59 -29.33 27.02
N LEU A 67 -7.25 -28.12 27.46
CA LEU A 67 -6.86 -27.83 28.84
C LEU A 67 -8.01 -28.11 29.83
N LEU A 68 -9.24 -27.69 29.52
CA LEU A 68 -10.40 -27.96 30.37
C LEU A 68 -10.71 -29.45 30.53
N LYS A 69 -10.37 -30.29 29.54
CA LYS A 69 -10.52 -31.76 29.65
C LYS A 69 -9.39 -32.42 30.43
N LEU A 70 -8.27 -31.73 30.64
CA LEU A 70 -7.07 -32.27 31.27
C LEU A 70 -7.05 -32.05 32.80
N PHE A 71 -7.86 -31.11 33.29
CA PHE A 71 -8.13 -30.83 34.70
C PHE A 71 -9.49 -31.41 35.12
#